data_AF-A0A7C2KGS7-F1
#
_entry.id   AF-A0A7C2KGS7-F1
#
_cell.length_a   1.000
_cell.length_b   1.000
_cell.length_c   1.000
_cell.angle_alpha   90.00
_cell.angle_beta   90.00
_cell.angle_gamma   90.00
#
_symmetry.space_group_name_H-M   'P 1'
#
loop_
_entity.id
_entity.type
_entity.pdbx_description
1 polymer ?
#
loop_
_entity_poly.entity_id
_entity_poly.type
_entity_poly.pdbx_seq_one_letter_code
_entity_poly.pdbx_strand_id
1 'polypeptide(L)'
;MKTISKKIILWIITTIFLIMTYAYPIGKKDSRSFTFDKFRLGDNYGKIMNRKPYNEPCDNDPVDKNKRREMVYGALPCRERTFPKKTTVIFYLKYSEKEKYTQPIEAFAYLYGSYFDDKTDFPLKPNDSLEDAKKEFNQPIKSFMLKRKRSILTVHKFKGNIFVVSKEKKIIGFVIGPMPSDPQNEQWRGLMQMYDRYTPHK
;
A
#
# COMPACT_ATOMS: atom_id res chain seq x y z
N MET A 1 -40.48 -50.04 -13.41
CA MET A 1 -39.06 -49.61 -13.21
C MET A 1 -38.64 -48.77 -14.41
N LYS A 2 -38.38 -47.47 -14.23
CA LYS A 2 -37.93 -46.58 -15.31
C LYS A 2 -36.40 -46.60 -15.39
N THR A 3 -35.87 -47.13 -16.48
CA THR A 3 -34.44 -47.14 -16.80
C THR A 3 -33.95 -45.74 -17.12
N ILE A 4 -33.13 -45.17 -16.22
CA ILE A 4 -32.45 -43.89 -16.41
C ILE A 4 -31.42 -44.05 -17.55
N SER A 5 -31.52 -43.21 -18.57
CA SER A 5 -30.68 -43.24 -19.76
C SER A 5 -29.23 -42.88 -19.43
N LYS A 6 -28.30 -43.81 -19.70
CA LYS A 6 -26.84 -43.67 -19.50
C LYS A 6 -26.23 -42.43 -20.18
N LYS A 7 -26.92 -41.81 -21.16
CA LYS A 7 -26.48 -40.58 -21.83
C LYS A 7 -26.56 -39.32 -20.95
N ILE A 8 -27.43 -39.29 -19.94
CA ILE A 8 -27.59 -38.11 -19.05
C ILE A 8 -26.44 -38.02 -18.04
N ILE A 9 -25.92 -39.16 -17.59
CA ILE A 9 -24.82 -39.22 -16.61
C ILE A 9 -23.50 -38.73 -17.23
N LEU A 10 -23.27 -39.00 -18.52
CA LEU A 10 -22.04 -38.59 -19.20
C LEU A 10 -21.95 -37.06 -19.40
N TRP A 11 -23.08 -36.39 -19.66
CA TRP A 11 -23.12 -34.94 -19.80
C TRP A 11 -22.87 -34.19 -18.48
N ILE A 12 -23.35 -34.71 -17.36
CA ILE A 12 -23.14 -34.10 -16.03
C ILE A 12 -21.66 -34.12 -15.62
N ILE A 13 -20.93 -35.19 -15.95
CA ILE A 13 -19.51 -35.34 -15.59
C ILE A 13 -18.62 -34.37 -16.39
N THR A 14 -18.93 -34.12 -17.67
CA THR A 14 -18.20 -33.13 -18.49
C THR A 14 -18.40 -31.69 -18.03
N THR A 15 -19.59 -31.31 -17.54
CA THR A 15 -19.83 -29.94 -17.06
C THR A 15 -19.12 -29.65 -15.74
N ILE A 16 -18.96 -30.66 -14.87
CA ILE A 16 -18.25 -30.51 -13.58
C ILE A 16 -16.73 -30.29 -13.81
N PHE A 17 -16.16 -30.89 -14.86
CA PHE A 17 -14.73 -30.73 -15.18
C PHE A 17 -14.38 -29.35 -15.78
N LEU A 18 -15.32 -28.69 -16.46
CA LEU A 18 -15.11 -27.34 -17.01
C LEU A 18 -15.18 -26.23 -15.95
N ILE A 19 -15.86 -26.47 -14.82
CA ILE A 19 -15.97 -25.48 -13.73
C ILE A 19 -14.73 -25.51 -12.82
N MET A 20 -14.03 -26.65 -12.71
CA MET A 20 -12.86 -26.78 -11.82
C MET A 20 -11.53 -26.26 -12.38
N THR A 21 -11.42 -25.97 -13.68
CA THR A 21 -10.16 -25.49 -14.28
C THR A 21 -9.96 -23.98 -14.22
N TYR A 22 -10.95 -23.21 -13.73
CA TYR A 22 -10.85 -21.75 -13.59
C TYR A 22 -10.60 -21.25 -12.16
N ALA A 23 -10.48 -22.15 -11.18
CA ALA A 23 -9.96 -21.78 -9.87
C ALA A 23 -8.42 -21.85 -9.89
N TYR A 24 -7.79 -21.04 -10.75
CA TYR A 24 -6.38 -20.70 -10.49
C TYR A 24 -6.34 -20.20 -9.06
N PRO A 25 -5.53 -20.81 -8.17
CA PRO A 25 -5.34 -20.25 -6.85
C PRO A 25 -4.77 -18.87 -7.11
N ILE A 26 -5.60 -17.84 -6.89
CA ILE A 26 -5.16 -16.46 -6.90
C ILE A 26 -4.07 -16.44 -5.83
N GLY A 27 -2.82 -16.55 -6.27
CA GLY A 27 -1.66 -16.59 -5.40
C GLY A 27 -1.82 -15.41 -4.47
N LYS A 28 -1.77 -15.66 -3.15
CA LYS A 28 -1.98 -14.60 -2.17
C LYS A 28 -1.01 -13.47 -2.50
N LYS A 29 -1.51 -12.37 -3.08
CA LYS A 29 -0.69 -11.21 -3.43
C LYS A 29 -0.08 -10.67 -2.15
N ASP A 30 1.24 -10.72 -2.07
CA ASP A 30 2.01 -10.24 -0.92
C ASP A 30 2.61 -8.87 -1.26
N SER A 31 2.67 -7.97 -0.28
CA SER A 31 3.21 -6.63 -0.50
C SER A 31 4.63 -6.61 -1.07
N ARG A 32 5.42 -7.66 -0.81
CA ARG A 32 6.80 -7.79 -1.31
C ARG A 32 6.90 -8.13 -2.80
N SER A 33 5.82 -8.62 -3.43
CA SER A 33 5.87 -8.94 -4.86
C SER A 33 5.80 -7.70 -5.76
N PHE A 34 5.34 -6.56 -5.22
CA PHE A 34 5.16 -5.34 -5.99
C PHE A 34 6.43 -4.51 -6.08
N THR A 35 6.59 -3.90 -7.25
CA THR A 35 7.66 -2.98 -7.61
C THR A 35 7.10 -1.58 -7.70
N PHE A 36 7.80 -0.61 -7.12
CA PHE A 36 7.50 0.81 -7.21
C PHE A 36 8.76 1.52 -7.65
N ASP A 37 8.72 2.24 -8.77
CA ASP A 37 9.84 2.99 -9.33
C ASP A 37 11.18 2.25 -9.22
N LYS A 38 11.22 0.98 -9.66
CA LYS A 38 12.39 0.10 -9.62
C LYS A 38 12.90 -0.29 -8.23
N PHE A 39 12.07 -0.23 -7.19
CA PHE A 39 12.36 -0.79 -5.86
C PHE A 39 11.21 -1.68 -5.35
N ARG A 40 11.51 -2.52 -4.36
CA ARG A 40 10.58 -3.39 -3.63
C ARG A 40 10.80 -3.31 -2.12
N LEU A 41 9.88 -3.85 -1.33
CA LEU A 41 10.11 -4.05 0.09
C LEU A 41 11.30 -4.98 0.32
N GLY A 42 12.15 -4.64 1.28
CA GLY A 42 13.42 -5.33 1.56
C GLY A 42 14.63 -4.77 0.81
N ASP A 43 14.43 -3.98 -0.25
CA ASP A 43 15.54 -3.33 -0.94
C ASP A 43 16.26 -2.34 -0.03
N ASN A 44 17.57 -2.17 -0.27
CA ASN A 44 18.39 -1.18 0.41
C ASN A 44 17.98 0.25 -0.03
N TYR A 45 17.49 1.05 0.92
CA TYR A 45 17.03 2.40 0.65
C TYR A 45 18.14 3.34 0.12
N GLY A 46 19.40 3.05 0.41
CA GLY A 46 20.57 3.80 -0.05
C GLY A 46 20.67 3.86 -1.58
N LYS A 47 20.17 2.83 -2.27
CA LYS A 47 20.08 2.84 -3.74
C LYS A 47 19.01 3.82 -4.25
N ILE A 48 17.92 3.97 -3.51
CA ILE A 48 16.80 4.85 -3.87
C ILE A 48 17.17 6.30 -3.60
N MET A 49 17.77 6.61 -2.45
CA MET A 49 18.19 7.99 -2.17
C MET A 49 19.26 8.50 -3.15
N ASN A 50 19.96 7.65 -3.90
CA ASN A 50 20.95 8.12 -4.87
C ASN A 50 20.34 8.67 -6.17
N ARG A 51 19.00 8.61 -6.33
CA ARG A 51 18.30 9.07 -7.54
C ARG A 51 17.23 10.09 -7.20
N LYS A 52 17.05 11.08 -8.08
CA LYS A 52 15.93 12.01 -8.03
C LYS A 52 14.61 11.26 -8.22
N PRO A 53 13.51 11.67 -7.55
CA PRO A 53 13.40 12.78 -6.61
C PRO A 53 13.72 12.42 -5.14
N TYR A 54 14.28 11.23 -4.87
CA TYR A 54 14.45 10.71 -3.50
C TYR A 54 15.71 11.15 -2.78
N ASN A 55 16.64 11.82 -3.45
CA ASN A 55 17.93 12.24 -2.90
C ASN A 55 17.86 13.23 -1.75
N GLU A 56 16.69 13.80 -1.53
CA GLU A 56 16.49 14.90 -0.61
C GLU A 56 15.17 14.73 0.16
N PRO A 57 15.11 13.79 1.12
CA PRO A 57 13.95 13.67 2.01
C PRO A 57 13.74 14.97 2.78
N CYS A 58 12.48 15.33 3.02
CA CYS A 58 12.13 16.51 3.78
C CYS A 58 12.25 16.28 5.29
N ASP A 59 12.06 15.04 5.74
CA ASP A 59 12.37 14.64 7.12
C ASP A 59 12.97 13.24 7.23
N ASN A 60 13.63 13.01 8.36
CA ASN A 60 14.35 11.78 8.68
C ASN A 60 14.26 11.49 10.19
N ASP A 61 13.14 10.93 10.62
CA ASP A 61 12.81 10.81 12.05
C ASP A 61 12.84 9.35 12.52
N PRO A 62 13.48 9.04 13.67
CA PRO A 62 13.21 7.80 14.36
C PRO A 62 11.77 7.75 14.88
N VAL A 63 11.15 6.57 14.79
CA VAL A 63 9.81 6.32 15.33
C VAL A 63 9.76 5.00 16.09
N ASP A 64 8.72 4.85 16.89
CA ASP A 64 8.44 3.68 17.71
C ASP A 64 9.58 3.31 18.66
N LYS A 65 10.11 4.31 19.37
CA LYS A 65 11.27 4.16 20.27
C LYS A 65 12.48 3.57 19.53
N ASN A 66 12.85 4.17 18.40
CA ASN A 66 14.00 3.76 17.58
C ASN A 66 13.88 2.33 17.02
N LYS A 67 12.68 1.84 16.76
CA LYS A 67 12.49 0.57 16.02
C LYS A 67 12.55 0.78 14.52
N ARG A 68 12.05 1.92 14.06
CA ARG A 68 12.02 2.32 12.66
C ARG A 68 12.49 3.75 12.46
N ARG A 69 12.73 4.09 11.21
CA ARG A 69 13.04 5.44 10.73
C ARG A 69 12.10 5.80 9.59
N GLU A 70 11.47 6.96 9.66
CA GLU A 70 10.64 7.52 8.60
C GLU A 70 11.48 8.43 7.69
N MET A 71 11.45 8.15 6.39
CA MET A 71 11.99 9.02 5.36
C MET A 71 10.82 9.64 4.59
N VAL A 72 10.70 10.95 4.69
CA VAL A 72 9.46 11.64 4.33
C VAL A 72 9.66 12.53 3.11
N TYR A 73 8.65 12.57 2.24
CA TYR A 73 8.60 13.46 1.08
C TYR A 73 7.19 14.02 0.89
N GLY A 74 7.05 15.35 0.88
CA GLY A 74 5.75 16.02 0.76
C GLY A 74 5.39 16.39 -0.68
N ALA A 75 4.11 16.25 -1.04
CA ALA A 75 3.54 16.79 -2.28
C ALA A 75 3.36 18.33 -2.28
N LEU A 76 3.31 18.93 -1.09
CA LEU A 76 3.39 20.37 -0.86
C LEU A 76 4.80 20.73 -0.33
N PRO A 77 5.21 22.01 -0.42
CA PRO A 77 6.51 22.45 0.05
C PRO A 77 6.84 21.99 1.48
N CYS A 78 7.95 21.27 1.62
CA CYS A 78 8.52 20.87 2.89
C CYS A 78 10.03 21.08 2.85
N ARG A 79 10.54 22.02 3.66
CA ARG A 79 11.93 22.52 3.60
C ARG A 79 12.36 22.89 2.16
N GLU A 80 11.52 23.68 1.48
CA GLU A 80 11.73 24.17 0.10
C GLU A 80 11.69 23.11 -1.02
N ARG A 81 11.38 21.86 -0.67
CA ARG A 81 11.31 20.75 -1.61
C ARG A 81 9.87 20.34 -1.85
N THR A 82 9.60 19.76 -3.01
CA THR A 82 8.30 19.19 -3.33
C THR A 82 8.50 17.92 -4.15
N PHE A 83 7.85 16.85 -3.71
CA PHE A 83 7.85 15.59 -4.43
C PHE A 83 6.92 15.71 -5.66
N PRO A 84 7.29 15.12 -6.81
CA PRO A 84 6.58 15.38 -8.06
C PRO A 84 5.14 14.84 -8.06
N LYS A 85 4.37 15.33 -9.05
CA LYS A 85 3.03 14.82 -9.40
C LYS A 85 2.04 14.81 -8.23
N LYS A 86 2.19 15.75 -7.28
CA LYS A 86 1.30 15.89 -6.11
C LYS A 86 1.26 14.63 -5.24
N THR A 87 2.33 13.84 -5.20
CA THR A 87 2.41 12.60 -4.42
C THR A 87 3.22 12.81 -3.14
N THR A 88 2.66 12.43 -2.00
CA THR A 88 3.37 12.38 -0.72
C THR A 88 3.87 10.96 -0.50
N VAL A 89 5.11 10.79 -0.03
CA VAL A 89 5.76 9.49 0.15
C VAL A 89 6.36 9.37 1.55
N ILE A 90 6.25 8.20 2.15
CA ILE A 90 6.91 7.86 3.41
C ILE A 90 7.56 6.48 3.25
N PHE A 91 8.85 6.37 3.49
CA PHE A 91 9.51 5.07 3.67
C PHE A 91 9.68 4.80 5.16
N TYR A 92 9.40 3.57 5.56
CA TYR A 92 9.68 3.07 6.89
C TYR A 92 10.85 2.10 6.79
N LEU A 93 12.00 2.50 7.33
CA LEU A 93 13.21 1.71 7.33
C LEU A 93 13.40 1.06 8.69
N LYS A 94 14.13 -0.06 8.73
CA LYS A 94 14.69 -0.55 9.99
C LYS A 94 15.52 0.56 10.62
N TYR A 95 15.43 0.77 11.94
CA TYR A 95 16.26 1.78 12.59
C TYR A 95 17.73 1.34 12.67
N SER A 96 18.62 2.25 12.29
CA SER A 96 20.05 2.19 12.59
C SER A 96 20.54 3.60 12.86
N GLU A 97 21.37 3.74 13.89
CA GLU A 97 21.99 5.02 14.24
C GLU A 97 23.16 5.35 13.32
N LYS A 98 23.98 4.33 12.99
CA LYS A 98 25.19 4.46 12.16
C LYS A 98 24.88 4.47 10.67
N GLU A 99 23.96 3.63 10.25
CA GLU A 99 23.70 3.33 8.83
C GLU A 99 22.32 3.85 8.41
N LYS A 100 22.02 5.11 8.70
CA LYS A 100 20.66 5.68 8.61
C LYS A 100 19.94 5.43 7.29
N TYR A 101 20.69 5.41 6.19
CA TYR A 101 20.10 5.33 4.85
C TYR A 101 20.34 4.02 4.11
N THR A 102 21.22 3.13 4.61
CA THR A 102 21.52 1.86 3.95
C THR A 102 20.70 0.70 4.53
N GLN A 103 19.62 1.03 5.24
CA GLN A 103 18.72 0.03 5.82
C GLN A 103 17.69 -0.47 4.80
N PRO A 104 17.18 -1.70 4.99
CA PRO A 104 16.10 -2.23 4.15
C PRO A 104 14.80 -1.44 4.37
N ILE A 105 14.02 -1.31 3.29
CA ILE A 105 12.67 -0.75 3.32
C ILE A 105 11.72 -1.79 3.93
N GLU A 106 11.21 -1.54 5.13
CA GLU A 106 10.28 -2.44 5.79
C GLU A 106 8.83 -2.18 5.41
N ALA A 107 8.47 -0.91 5.21
CA ALA A 107 7.18 -0.50 4.67
C ALA A 107 7.32 0.78 3.85
N PHE A 108 6.32 1.04 3.01
CA PHE A 108 6.28 2.16 2.10
C PHE A 108 4.85 2.68 2.01
N ALA A 109 4.66 3.97 2.15
CA ALA A 109 3.38 4.63 1.97
C ALA A 109 3.47 5.68 0.88
N TYR A 110 2.41 5.81 0.09
CA TYR A 110 2.22 6.98 -0.75
C TYR A 110 0.76 7.43 -0.74
N LEU A 111 0.56 8.75 -0.74
CA LEU A 111 -0.72 9.41 -0.67
C LEU A 111 -0.86 10.38 -1.85
N TYR A 112 -2.01 10.35 -2.50
CA TYR A 112 -2.40 11.20 -3.63
C TYR A 112 -1.42 11.15 -4.82
N GLY A 113 -1.76 11.95 -5.82
CA GLY A 113 -0.93 12.19 -6.98
C GLY A 113 -0.81 10.98 -7.90
N SER A 114 -0.03 11.14 -8.96
CA SER A 114 0.11 10.16 -10.03
C SER A 114 1.56 9.76 -10.30
N TYR A 115 2.47 10.02 -9.35
CA TYR A 115 3.90 9.73 -9.55
C TYR A 115 4.16 8.26 -9.87
N PHE A 116 3.42 7.35 -9.24
CA PHE A 116 3.62 5.90 -9.40
C PHE A 116 2.78 5.26 -10.50
N ASP A 117 1.84 5.98 -11.12
CA ASP A 117 0.84 5.41 -12.04
C ASP A 117 1.44 4.64 -13.22
N ASP A 118 2.64 5.03 -13.65
CA ASP A 118 3.44 4.45 -14.73
C ASP A 118 4.76 3.83 -14.23
N LYS A 119 4.95 3.74 -12.91
CA LYS A 119 6.19 3.27 -12.26
C LYS A 119 5.96 2.09 -11.33
N THR A 120 4.75 1.56 -11.26
CA THR A 120 4.43 0.43 -10.40
C THR A 120 3.71 -0.67 -11.14
N ASP A 121 3.92 -1.91 -10.70
CA ASP A 121 3.09 -3.06 -11.05
C ASP A 121 1.92 -3.24 -10.05
N PHE A 122 1.77 -2.33 -9.08
CA PHE A 122 0.66 -2.33 -8.13
C PHE A 122 -0.66 -2.01 -8.86
N PRO A 123 -1.72 -2.81 -8.67
CA PRO A 123 -2.90 -2.81 -9.54
C PRO A 123 -3.88 -1.65 -9.31
N LEU A 124 -3.71 -0.88 -8.24
CA LEU A 124 -4.61 0.21 -7.86
C LEU A 124 -3.88 1.54 -7.80
N LYS A 125 -4.64 2.62 -7.95
CA LYS A 125 -4.15 4.00 -7.96
C LYS A 125 -4.97 4.88 -7.01
N PRO A 126 -4.44 6.02 -6.56
CA PRO A 126 -5.26 7.03 -5.91
C PRO A 126 -6.45 7.44 -6.81
N ASN A 127 -7.60 7.73 -6.19
CA ASN A 127 -8.92 7.98 -6.79
C ASN A 127 -9.72 6.75 -7.28
N ASP A 128 -9.13 5.56 -7.30
CA ASP A 128 -9.89 4.32 -7.44
C ASP A 128 -10.91 4.17 -6.32
N SER A 129 -11.93 3.34 -6.53
CA SER A 129 -12.94 3.10 -5.51
C SER A 129 -12.48 2.05 -4.52
N LEU A 130 -13.01 2.10 -3.30
CA LEU A 130 -12.82 1.02 -2.33
C LEU A 130 -13.35 -0.33 -2.85
N GLU A 131 -14.34 -0.32 -3.76
CA GLU A 131 -14.85 -1.55 -4.38
C GLU A 131 -13.83 -2.16 -5.35
N ASP A 132 -13.02 -1.36 -6.04
CA ASP A 132 -11.95 -1.87 -6.89
C ASP A 132 -10.88 -2.58 -6.03
N ALA A 133 -10.55 -2.02 -4.86
CA ALA A 133 -9.69 -2.71 -3.90
C ALA A 133 -10.27 -4.04 -3.40
N LYS A 134 -11.58 -4.11 -3.17
CA LYS A 134 -12.25 -5.35 -2.75
C LYS A 134 -12.27 -6.41 -3.85
N LYS A 135 -12.45 -6.00 -5.10
CA LYS A 135 -12.36 -6.93 -6.25
C LYS A 135 -10.94 -7.48 -6.40
N GLU A 136 -9.95 -6.61 -6.21
CA GLU A 136 -8.55 -6.93 -6.40
C GLU A 136 -7.95 -7.78 -5.27
N PHE A 137 -8.29 -7.46 -4.01
CA PHE A 137 -7.67 -8.06 -2.82
C PHE A 137 -8.63 -8.86 -1.93
N ASN A 138 -9.88 -9.07 -2.35
CA ASN A 138 -10.98 -9.61 -1.55
C ASN A 138 -11.39 -8.66 -0.41
N GLN A 139 -12.17 -9.13 0.58
CA GLN A 139 -12.61 -8.28 1.69
C GLN A 139 -11.45 -7.88 2.62
N PRO A 140 -11.47 -6.66 3.18
CA PRO A 140 -10.54 -6.25 4.24
C PRO A 140 -10.63 -7.19 5.44
N ILE A 141 -9.48 -7.54 6.02
CA ILE A 141 -9.39 -8.34 7.25
C ILE A 141 -9.52 -7.50 8.53
N LYS A 142 -9.24 -6.20 8.44
CA LYS A 142 -9.41 -5.23 9.52
C LYS A 142 -9.56 -3.84 8.92
N SER A 143 -10.41 -3.02 9.50
CA SER A 143 -10.45 -1.59 9.20
C SER A 143 -10.44 -0.77 10.48
N PHE A 144 -9.87 0.44 10.43
CA PHE A 144 -9.89 1.38 11.53
C PHE A 144 -9.82 2.82 11.01
N MET A 145 -10.26 3.77 11.83
CA MET A 145 -10.24 5.18 11.50
C MET A 145 -8.98 5.85 12.07
N LEU A 146 -8.36 6.70 11.27
CA LEU A 146 -7.35 7.64 11.70
C LEU A 146 -7.98 9.03 11.77
N LYS A 147 -7.84 9.70 12.91
CA LYS A 147 -8.41 11.03 13.15
C LYS A 147 -7.30 12.00 13.53
N ARG A 148 -7.23 13.14 12.86
CA ARG A 148 -6.32 14.23 13.22
C ARG A 148 -6.95 15.56 12.84
N LYS A 149 -7.09 16.47 13.81
CA LYS A 149 -7.70 17.79 13.63
C LYS A 149 -9.06 17.68 12.92
N ARG A 150 -9.15 18.13 11.65
CA ARG A 150 -10.36 18.15 10.82
C ARG A 150 -10.41 17.03 9.78
N SER A 151 -9.42 16.15 9.79
CA SER A 151 -9.28 15.05 8.83
C SER A 151 -9.62 13.72 9.46
N ILE A 152 -10.38 12.94 8.72
CA ILE A 152 -10.74 11.57 9.06
C ILE A 152 -10.46 10.71 7.84
N LEU A 153 -9.63 9.68 8.03
CA LEU A 153 -9.33 8.66 7.03
C LEU A 153 -9.69 7.29 7.58
N THR A 154 -10.05 6.37 6.68
CA THR A 154 -10.25 4.96 7.04
C THR A 154 -9.15 4.14 6.40
N VAL A 155 -8.48 3.33 7.20
CA VAL A 155 -7.49 2.36 6.73
C VAL A 155 -8.13 1.00 6.67
N HIS A 156 -8.01 0.32 5.54
CA HIS A 156 -8.49 -1.02 5.28
C HIS A 156 -7.30 -1.93 5.06
N LYS A 157 -7.06 -2.85 6.00
CA LYS A 157 -6.01 -3.86 5.89
C LYS A 157 -6.54 -5.05 5.11
N PHE A 158 -5.83 -5.43 4.05
CA PHE A 158 -6.04 -6.65 3.28
C PHE A 158 -4.95 -7.68 3.62
N LYS A 159 -5.05 -8.88 3.04
CA LYS A 159 -4.00 -9.90 3.17
C LYS A 159 -2.69 -9.41 2.54
N GLY A 160 -1.57 -10.03 2.93
CA GLY A 160 -0.25 -9.69 2.36
C GLY A 160 0.31 -8.34 2.82
N ASN A 161 -0.14 -7.79 3.96
CA ASN A 161 0.30 -6.48 4.47
C ASN A 161 0.08 -5.32 3.48
N ILE A 162 -1.09 -5.33 2.83
CA ILE A 162 -1.56 -4.25 1.97
C ILE A 162 -2.60 -3.45 2.75
N PHE A 163 -2.41 -2.14 2.83
CA PHE A 163 -3.32 -1.23 3.49
C PHE A 163 -3.79 -0.19 2.48
N VAL A 164 -5.11 -0.08 2.30
CA VAL A 164 -5.71 0.97 1.48
C VAL A 164 -6.19 2.06 2.41
N VAL A 165 -5.75 3.30 2.15
CA VAL A 165 -6.19 4.48 2.88
C VAL A 165 -7.28 5.16 2.07
N SER A 166 -8.47 5.29 2.63
CA SER A 166 -9.62 5.90 1.96
C SER A 166 -10.15 7.11 2.71
N LYS A 167 -10.72 8.04 1.96
CA LYS A 167 -11.62 9.07 2.45
C LYS A 167 -12.98 8.78 1.84
N GLU A 168 -13.96 8.50 2.69
CA GLU A 168 -15.26 7.96 2.25
C GLU A 168 -15.06 6.70 1.38
N LYS A 169 -15.56 6.71 0.14
CA LYS A 169 -15.48 5.59 -0.82
C LYS A 169 -14.29 5.67 -1.77
N LYS A 170 -13.47 6.72 -1.70
CA LYS A 170 -12.34 6.97 -2.60
C LYS A 170 -11.02 6.65 -1.94
N ILE A 171 -10.17 5.92 -2.67
CA ILE A 171 -8.81 5.64 -2.23
C ILE A 171 -7.98 6.91 -2.36
N ILE A 172 -7.31 7.30 -1.30
CA ILE A 172 -6.40 8.44 -1.30
C ILE A 172 -4.93 8.01 -1.32
N GLY A 173 -4.64 6.73 -1.09
CA GLY A 173 -3.28 6.23 -1.02
C GLY A 173 -3.20 4.84 -0.41
N PHE A 174 -1.97 4.38 -0.23
CA PHE A 174 -1.67 3.02 0.15
C PHE A 174 -0.53 2.98 1.16
N VAL A 175 -0.53 1.95 2.01
CA VAL A 175 0.65 1.53 2.78
C VAL A 175 0.92 0.06 2.47
N ILE A 176 2.16 -0.21 2.09
CA ILE A 176 2.64 -1.48 1.57
C ILE A 176 3.71 -1.98 2.53
N GLY A 177 3.47 -3.10 3.20
CA GLY A 177 4.40 -3.66 4.21
C GLY A 177 3.81 -3.70 5.62
N PRO A 178 4.46 -4.41 6.56
CA PRO A 178 3.99 -4.55 7.93
C PRO A 178 3.85 -3.20 8.64
N MET A 179 2.66 -2.96 9.18
CA MET A 179 2.32 -1.78 9.98
C MET A 179 1.67 -2.21 11.31
N PRO A 180 1.79 -1.39 12.37
CA PRO A 180 1.21 -1.69 13.69
C PRO A 180 -0.31 -1.75 13.64
N SER A 181 -0.89 -2.60 14.49
CA SER A 181 -2.34 -2.82 14.56
C SER A 181 -3.10 -1.76 15.35
N ASP A 182 -2.39 -0.99 16.18
CA ASP A 182 -2.89 0.12 17.00
C ASP A 182 -2.90 1.43 16.17
N PRO A 183 -4.07 2.05 15.91
CA PRO A 183 -4.17 3.30 15.15
C PRO A 183 -3.51 4.52 15.83
N GLN A 184 -3.21 4.46 17.12
CA GLN A 184 -2.55 5.56 17.85
C GLN A 184 -1.01 5.51 17.78
N ASN A 185 -0.46 4.45 17.18
CA ASN A 185 0.97 4.29 17.01
C ASN A 185 1.62 5.46 16.22
N GLU A 186 2.90 5.73 16.52
CA GLU A 186 3.65 6.84 15.93
C GLU A 186 3.66 6.82 14.40
N GLN A 187 3.78 5.64 13.76
CA GLN A 187 3.79 5.51 12.31
C GLN A 187 2.49 6.00 11.64
N TRP A 188 1.33 5.69 12.25
CA TRP A 188 0.04 6.16 11.74
C TRP A 188 -0.17 7.65 12.00
N ARG A 189 0.34 8.16 13.13
CA ARG A 189 0.34 9.59 13.43
C ARG A 189 1.23 10.37 12.46
N GLY A 190 2.39 9.82 12.09
CA GLY A 190 3.29 10.34 11.05
C GLY A 190 2.57 10.43 9.70
N LEU A 191 1.93 9.33 9.28
CA LEU A 191 1.11 9.31 8.06
C LEU A 191 0.01 10.38 8.06
N MET A 192 -0.76 10.50 9.16
CA MET A 192 -1.81 11.52 9.27
C MET A 192 -1.25 12.95 9.27
N GLN A 193 -0.07 13.16 9.87
CA GLN A 193 0.60 14.45 9.82
C GLN A 193 1.00 14.82 8.40
N MET A 194 1.51 13.85 7.64
CA MET A 194 1.88 14.02 6.24
C MET A 194 0.66 14.30 5.37
N TYR A 195 -0.42 13.56 5.56
CA TYR A 195 -1.70 13.83 4.92
C TYR A 195 -2.19 15.27 5.18
N ASP A 196 -2.25 15.69 6.44
CA ASP A 196 -2.81 16.99 6.80
C ASP A 196 -1.98 18.17 6.28
N ARG A 197 -0.66 18.08 6.41
CA ARG A 197 0.24 19.22 6.19
C ARG A 197 0.82 19.28 4.79
N TYR A 198 1.05 18.14 4.16
CA TYR A 198 1.90 18.06 2.98
C TYR A 198 1.26 17.31 1.81
N THR A 199 -0.02 16.94 1.91
CA THR A 199 -0.79 16.34 0.82
C THR A 199 -1.91 17.29 0.37
N PRO A 200 -2.11 17.53 -0.95
CA PRO A 200 -3.22 18.33 -1.44
C PRO A 200 -4.60 17.72 -1.13
N HIS A 201 -5.58 18.56 -0.79
CA HIS A 201 -6.95 18.17 -0.43
C HIS A 201 -8.03 18.54 -1.47
N LYS A 202 -7.61 18.92 -2.69
CA LYS A 202 -8.51 19.44 -3.75
C LYS A 202 -8.98 18.33 -4.67
#